data_AF-A0A957AMP3-F1
#
_entry.id   AF-A0A957AMP3-F1
#
_cell.length_a   1.000
_cell.length_b   1.000
_cell.length_c   1.000
_cell.angle_alpha   90.00
_cell.angle_beta   90.00
_cell.angle_gamma   90.00
#
_symmetry.space_group_name_H-M   'P 1'
#
loop_
_entity.id
_entity.type
_entity.pdbx_description
1 polymer ?
#
loop_
_entity_poly.entity_id
_entity_poly.type
_entity_poly.pdbx_seq_one_letter_code
_entity_poly.pdbx_strand_id
1 'polypeptide(L)'
;MALVLVACGGGQEGEETADAPAGGNVITGNVIYLDRSALDPNAVIEVDLYQTLAGGPDTIIASQSINAEGRQVPIPFEIQFDPAQIDTTQTYLVGARIVVNGEPVFASQAAVPVITNGAPTQSIEVLVSPVLTGTAGGTLTGNVFYVERIALQPDALISVELQDVSGGTTTIVASRDINAEGRQVPIPFELPYDPTAIDPAGTYLLSARISEGGQIIFSSPTGSPVLTNGAPTSNVELLVSQAAVSPMADVIRGTVTTARPPETLDPAAVLQVELREPMLADAPAASQIEIPMGGMTFPISFELPYDPAAVAADRTYAVAARVLSGNQLLYVTLSPVPVLTNGAPASEIIVPVAPVPNPAGGVLRFTVTSDTPMTWPADSSAYLNVEIREPMLADAPAAAFSYVPLAGLSFPVAFELGYDPATIDPNKAYIFDARIIDNNLLTFSSSGGTPVLTQGAPVTDVTLNLVNSTVTDAPPSGAITGVVTTDVPATLDPAATLYVDFREAGTTGEPIVTISQLLEGAQFPIAFEVPLAAATLDPARSYVVGARILLGDQVLYASAVGVPVVTQGAPTTDVVVNIPPQ
;
A
#
# COMPACT_ATOMS: atom_id res chain seq x y z
N MET A 1 -30.51 57.49 -55.58
CA MET A 1 -30.18 56.86 -54.29
C MET A 1 -31.13 55.69 -54.07
N ALA A 2 -30.54 54.53 -53.76
CA ALA A 2 -31.04 53.30 -53.14
C ALA A 2 -32.55 52.91 -53.16
N LEU A 3 -32.73 51.66 -53.62
CA LEU A 3 -33.76 50.65 -53.34
C LEU A 3 -34.06 50.49 -51.84
N VAL A 4 -35.26 50.00 -51.47
CA VAL A 4 -35.50 48.83 -50.55
C VAL A 4 -37.00 48.58 -50.28
N LEU A 5 -37.37 47.30 -50.49
CA LEU A 5 -38.36 46.37 -49.91
C LEU A 5 -39.80 46.80 -49.55
N VAL A 6 -40.74 46.03 -50.13
CA VAL A 6 -42.09 45.76 -49.60
C VAL A 6 -42.12 44.28 -49.18
N ALA A 7 -42.62 44.02 -47.96
CA ALA A 7 -42.86 42.68 -47.41
C ALA A 7 -44.37 42.47 -47.19
N CYS A 8 -44.91 41.40 -47.78
CA CYS A 8 -46.17 40.71 -47.44
C CYS A 8 -45.81 39.21 -47.54
N GLY A 9 -46.14 38.30 -46.64
CA GLY A 9 -47.36 38.15 -45.84
C GLY A 9 -48.09 36.90 -46.35
N GLY A 10 -47.98 35.79 -45.62
CA GLY A 10 -48.76 34.55 -45.83
C GLY A 10 -47.96 33.37 -46.40
N GLY A 11 -47.34 32.57 -45.52
CA GLY A 11 -46.88 31.21 -45.85
C GLY A 11 -48.01 30.24 -45.60
N GLN A 12 -48.54 29.64 -46.67
CA GLN A 12 -49.45 28.49 -46.64
C GLN A 12 -48.67 27.25 -46.18
N GLU A 13 -49.26 26.52 -45.23
CA GLU A 13 -48.93 25.12 -44.92
C GLU A 13 -49.11 24.30 -46.20
N GLY A 14 -47.98 23.88 -46.77
CA GLY A 14 -47.94 22.78 -47.72
C GLY A 14 -47.94 21.49 -46.92
N GLU A 15 -49.00 20.71 -47.05
CA GLU A 15 -48.99 19.26 -46.81
C GLU A 15 -47.94 18.66 -47.75
N GLU A 16 -46.71 18.54 -47.25
CA GLU A 16 -45.69 17.73 -47.86
C GLU A 16 -46.02 16.28 -47.52
N THR A 17 -46.74 15.65 -48.43
CA THR A 17 -46.86 14.18 -48.55
C THR A 17 -45.46 13.61 -48.33
N ALA A 18 -45.23 13.03 -47.16
CA ALA A 18 -43.97 12.39 -46.84
C ALA A 18 -43.79 11.22 -47.81
N ASP A 19 -42.90 11.44 -48.77
CA ASP A 19 -42.41 10.47 -49.70
C ASP A 19 -41.85 9.29 -48.88
N ALA A 20 -42.48 8.13 -49.00
CA ALA A 20 -41.98 6.90 -48.41
C ALA A 20 -40.60 6.65 -49.00
N PRO A 21 -39.53 6.49 -48.20
CA PRO A 21 -38.26 6.09 -48.77
C PRO A 21 -38.49 4.72 -49.41
N ALA A 22 -38.14 4.61 -50.69
CA ALA A 22 -38.12 3.37 -51.46
C ALA A 22 -37.10 2.40 -50.82
N GLY A 23 -37.48 1.83 -49.68
CA GLY A 23 -36.67 0.91 -48.90
C GLY A 23 -36.89 -0.49 -49.41
N GLY A 24 -35.81 -1.14 -49.83
CA GLY A 24 -35.83 -2.59 -50.01
C GLY A 24 -36.42 -3.26 -48.77
N ASN A 25 -37.20 -4.30 -48.98
CA ASN A 25 -37.79 -5.16 -47.95
C ASN A 25 -36.75 -6.08 -47.30
N VAL A 26 -35.50 -5.62 -47.22
CA VAL A 26 -34.32 -6.36 -46.81
C VAL A 26 -33.44 -5.44 -45.97
N ILE A 27 -32.98 -5.94 -44.82
CA ILE A 27 -31.93 -5.34 -44.01
C ILE A 27 -30.64 -6.13 -44.23
N THR A 28 -29.54 -5.47 -44.61
CA THR A 28 -28.25 -6.13 -44.83
C THR A 28 -27.17 -5.60 -43.90
N GLY A 29 -26.27 -6.48 -43.46
CA GLY A 29 -25.20 -6.11 -42.56
C GLY A 29 -24.24 -7.25 -42.24
N ASN A 30 -23.38 -7.04 -41.26
CA ASN A 30 -22.43 -8.01 -40.73
C ASN A 30 -22.59 -8.15 -39.22
N VAL A 31 -22.53 -9.38 -38.73
CA VAL A 31 -22.27 -9.68 -37.33
C VAL A 31 -20.76 -9.72 -37.11
N ILE A 32 -20.28 -8.93 -36.14
CA ILE A 32 -18.87 -8.81 -35.78
C ILE A 32 -18.70 -9.00 -34.27
N TYR A 33 -17.53 -9.47 -33.85
CA TYR A 33 -17.08 -9.36 -32.46
C TYR A 33 -15.63 -8.90 -32.45
N LEU A 34 -15.23 -8.18 -31.40
CA LEU A 34 -13.88 -7.63 -31.25
C LEU A 34 -12.85 -8.64 -30.72
N ASP A 35 -13.33 -9.74 -30.13
CA ASP A 35 -12.48 -10.84 -29.68
C ASP A 35 -11.74 -11.50 -30.87
N ARG A 36 -10.52 -12.00 -30.65
CA ARG A 36 -9.74 -12.74 -31.67
C ARG A 36 -9.98 -14.25 -31.58
N SER A 37 -11.07 -14.66 -30.96
CA SER A 37 -11.54 -16.06 -30.94
C SER A 37 -11.88 -16.54 -32.34
N ALA A 38 -11.57 -17.80 -32.62
CA ALA A 38 -12.21 -18.46 -33.75
C ALA A 38 -13.67 -18.76 -33.41
N LEU A 39 -14.59 -18.39 -34.29
CA LEU A 39 -15.98 -18.81 -34.24
C LEU A 39 -16.04 -20.34 -34.33
N ASP A 40 -16.83 -20.97 -33.46
CA ASP A 40 -17.04 -22.42 -33.49
C ASP A 40 -17.59 -22.83 -34.87
N PRO A 41 -17.03 -23.86 -35.55
CA PRO A 41 -17.50 -24.30 -36.85
C PRO A 41 -18.99 -24.68 -36.88
N ASN A 42 -19.56 -25.10 -35.75
CA ASN A 42 -20.95 -25.49 -35.57
C ASN A 42 -21.82 -24.38 -34.97
N ALA A 43 -21.28 -23.16 -34.81
CA ALA A 43 -22.06 -22.05 -34.29
C ALA A 43 -23.23 -21.69 -35.23
N VAL A 44 -24.33 -21.26 -34.64
CA VAL A 44 -25.50 -20.74 -35.34
C VAL A 44 -25.65 -19.26 -34.97
N ILE A 45 -25.59 -18.38 -35.95
CA ILE A 45 -25.82 -16.95 -35.78
C ILE A 45 -27.31 -16.70 -35.99
N GLU A 46 -27.99 -16.19 -34.97
CA GLU A 46 -29.39 -15.78 -35.03
C GLU A 46 -29.44 -14.25 -35.00
N VAL A 47 -30.06 -13.65 -36.01
CA VAL A 47 -30.21 -12.19 -36.14
C VAL A 47 -31.70 -11.88 -36.16
N ASP A 48 -32.16 -11.08 -35.21
CA ASP A 48 -33.56 -10.74 -34.98
C ASP A 48 -33.80 -9.25 -35.30
N LEU A 49 -34.83 -8.97 -36.10
CA LEU A 49 -35.44 -7.66 -36.24
C LEU A 49 -36.63 -7.59 -35.29
N TYR A 50 -36.64 -6.63 -34.38
CA TYR A 50 -37.73 -6.46 -33.44
C TYR A 50 -38.19 -5.00 -33.32
N GLN A 51 -39.47 -4.86 -33.02
CA GLN A 51 -40.14 -3.60 -32.75
C GLN A 51 -40.14 -3.35 -31.23
N THR A 52 -39.73 -2.17 -30.81
CA THR A 52 -39.81 -1.74 -29.42
C THR A 52 -41.04 -0.87 -29.19
N LEU A 53 -41.85 -1.20 -28.20
CA LEU A 53 -42.97 -0.37 -27.75
C LEU A 53 -42.57 0.39 -26.48
N ALA A 54 -42.85 1.69 -26.42
CA ALA A 54 -42.58 2.49 -25.22
C ALA A 54 -43.29 1.89 -23.99
N GLY A 55 -42.52 1.29 -23.08
CA GLY A 55 -43.01 0.67 -21.85
C GLY A 55 -43.66 -0.72 -22.02
N GLY A 56 -43.54 -1.36 -23.19
CA GLY A 56 -44.04 -2.71 -23.47
C GLY A 56 -42.94 -3.69 -23.90
N PRO A 57 -43.25 -5.00 -24.02
CA PRO A 57 -42.29 -6.00 -24.48
C PRO A 57 -41.96 -5.86 -25.97
N ASP A 58 -40.73 -6.19 -26.33
CA ASP A 58 -40.27 -6.21 -27.72
C ASP A 58 -40.98 -7.30 -28.53
N THR A 59 -41.34 -7.00 -29.77
CA THR A 59 -42.00 -7.93 -30.70
C THR A 59 -41.08 -8.26 -31.87
N ILE A 60 -40.76 -9.54 -32.07
CA ILE A 60 -39.95 -9.98 -33.22
C ILE A 60 -40.78 -9.88 -34.50
N ILE A 61 -40.26 -9.17 -35.49
CA ILE A 61 -40.88 -8.93 -36.80
C ILE A 61 -40.33 -9.91 -37.83
N ALA A 62 -39.02 -10.14 -37.81
CA ALA A 62 -38.35 -11.09 -38.68
C ALA A 62 -37.09 -11.63 -37.99
N SER A 63 -36.66 -12.82 -38.40
CA SER A 63 -35.45 -13.46 -37.88
C SER A 63 -34.73 -14.19 -39.01
N GLN A 64 -33.40 -14.26 -38.91
CA GLN A 64 -32.55 -15.04 -39.78
C GLN A 64 -31.61 -15.92 -38.95
N SER A 65 -31.47 -17.18 -39.35
CA SER A 65 -30.51 -18.13 -38.76
C SER A 65 -29.46 -18.52 -39.80
N ILE A 66 -28.19 -18.49 -39.42
CA ILE A 66 -27.03 -18.69 -40.30
C ILE A 66 -26.07 -19.67 -39.62
N ASN A 67 -25.80 -20.82 -40.24
CA ASN A 67 -24.74 -21.72 -39.76
C ASN A 67 -23.36 -21.14 -40.08
N ALA A 68 -22.44 -21.12 -39.11
CA ALA A 68 -21.07 -20.64 -39.33
C ALA A 68 -20.34 -21.47 -40.40
N GLU A 69 -20.45 -22.80 -40.34
CA GLU A 69 -19.81 -23.74 -41.29
C GLU A 69 -18.30 -23.48 -41.44
N GLY A 70 -17.64 -23.11 -40.34
CA GLY A 70 -16.22 -22.75 -40.30
C GLY A 70 -15.88 -21.36 -40.84
N ARG A 71 -16.88 -20.57 -41.29
CA ARG A 71 -16.68 -19.14 -41.59
C ARG A 71 -16.36 -18.38 -40.32
N GLN A 72 -15.55 -17.34 -40.45
CA GLN A 72 -15.16 -16.44 -39.37
C GLN A 72 -15.81 -15.07 -39.58
N VAL A 73 -15.93 -14.28 -38.52
CA VAL A 73 -16.44 -12.90 -38.62
C VAL A 73 -15.55 -12.03 -39.51
N PRO A 74 -16.11 -11.04 -40.23
CA PRO A 74 -17.53 -10.64 -40.26
C PRO A 74 -18.45 -11.66 -40.95
N ILE A 75 -19.58 -11.99 -40.32
CA ILE A 75 -20.60 -12.90 -40.90
C ILE A 75 -21.72 -12.06 -41.51
N PRO A 76 -21.92 -12.08 -42.84
CA PRO A 76 -22.95 -11.29 -43.48
C PRO A 76 -24.35 -11.86 -43.20
N PHE A 77 -25.33 -10.97 -43.02
CA PHE A 77 -26.74 -11.29 -42.83
C PHE A 77 -27.64 -10.48 -43.77
N GLU A 78 -28.82 -11.03 -44.07
CA GLU A 78 -29.89 -10.46 -44.88
C GLU A 78 -31.26 -10.82 -44.28
N ILE A 79 -31.91 -9.86 -43.62
CA ILE A 79 -33.23 -10.06 -43.02
C ILE A 79 -34.31 -9.51 -43.94
N GLN A 80 -35.17 -10.38 -44.47
CA GLN A 80 -36.37 -9.97 -45.18
C GLN A 80 -37.50 -9.63 -44.20
N PHE A 81 -38.20 -8.53 -44.43
CA PHE A 81 -39.37 -8.13 -43.64
C PHE A 81 -40.52 -7.69 -44.54
N ASP A 82 -41.75 -7.74 -44.03
CA ASP A 82 -42.93 -7.21 -44.73
C ASP A 82 -43.09 -5.72 -44.38
N PRO A 83 -42.97 -4.78 -45.34
CA PRO A 83 -43.16 -3.36 -45.09
C PRO A 83 -44.55 -3.02 -44.53
N ALA A 84 -45.57 -3.85 -44.78
CA ALA A 84 -46.91 -3.64 -44.23
C ALA A 84 -46.99 -3.83 -42.69
N GLN A 85 -45.98 -4.45 -42.08
CA GLN A 85 -45.87 -4.61 -40.63
C GLN A 85 -45.10 -3.46 -39.96
N ILE A 86 -44.61 -2.49 -40.74
CA ILE A 86 -43.84 -1.36 -40.23
C ILE A 86 -44.78 -0.18 -39.91
N ASP A 87 -44.90 0.13 -38.63
CA ASP A 87 -45.47 1.37 -38.13
C ASP A 87 -44.36 2.41 -38.00
N THR A 88 -44.41 3.45 -38.83
CA THR A 88 -43.38 4.50 -38.90
C THR A 88 -43.24 5.30 -37.59
N THR A 89 -44.20 5.19 -36.66
CA THR A 89 -44.13 5.85 -35.35
C THR A 89 -43.32 5.07 -34.32
N GLN A 90 -42.96 3.81 -34.62
CA GLN A 90 -42.23 2.92 -33.71
C GLN A 90 -40.74 2.82 -34.06
N THR A 91 -39.95 2.35 -33.10
CA THR A 91 -38.52 2.08 -33.30
C THR A 91 -38.31 0.60 -33.59
N TYR A 92 -37.51 0.33 -34.61
CA TYR A 92 -37.10 -1.01 -35.01
C TYR A 92 -35.61 -1.18 -34.79
N LEU A 93 -35.24 -2.32 -34.23
CA LEU A 93 -33.88 -2.63 -33.83
C LEU A 93 -33.46 -3.98 -34.40
N VAL A 94 -32.18 -4.09 -34.74
CA VAL A 94 -31.53 -5.36 -35.06
C VAL A 94 -30.64 -5.77 -33.90
N GLY A 95 -30.79 -7.01 -33.45
CA GLY A 95 -29.90 -7.68 -32.51
C GLY A 95 -29.45 -9.03 -33.07
N ALA A 96 -28.35 -9.55 -32.55
CA ALA A 96 -27.83 -10.86 -32.92
C ALA A 96 -27.37 -11.63 -31.68
N ARG A 97 -27.47 -12.96 -31.75
CA ARG A 97 -26.80 -13.90 -30.85
C ARG A 97 -26.08 -14.98 -31.64
N ILE A 98 -24.97 -15.46 -31.09
CA ILE A 98 -24.26 -16.62 -31.60
C ILE A 98 -24.52 -17.75 -30.62
N VAL A 99 -25.05 -18.85 -31.11
CA VAL A 99 -25.48 -20.02 -30.34
C VAL A 99 -24.55 -21.18 -30.65
N VAL A 100 -24.05 -21.85 -29.62
CA VAL A 100 -23.25 -23.07 -29.75
C VAL A 100 -23.90 -24.14 -28.89
N ASN A 101 -24.17 -25.31 -29.47
CA ASN A 101 -24.87 -26.42 -28.80
C ASN A 101 -26.22 -26.03 -28.16
N GLY A 102 -26.91 -25.04 -28.71
CA GLY A 102 -28.21 -24.56 -28.23
C GLY A 102 -28.15 -23.47 -27.16
N GLU A 103 -26.96 -23.07 -26.71
CA GLU A 103 -26.77 -22.01 -25.73
C GLU A 103 -26.17 -20.73 -26.36
N PRO A 104 -26.68 -19.53 -26.04
CA PRO A 104 -26.13 -18.28 -26.54
C PRO A 104 -24.77 -18.00 -25.91
N VAL A 105 -23.72 -18.04 -26.73
CA VAL A 105 -22.33 -17.77 -26.32
C VAL A 105 -21.87 -16.36 -26.66
N PHE A 106 -22.49 -15.69 -27.65
CA PHE A 106 -22.37 -14.24 -27.85
C PHE A 106 -23.76 -13.60 -28.01
N ALA A 107 -23.91 -12.36 -27.58
CA ALA A 107 -25.10 -11.54 -27.82
C ALA A 107 -24.73 -10.07 -28.06
N SER A 108 -25.58 -9.35 -28.78
CA SER A 108 -25.42 -7.91 -29.02
C SER A 108 -25.34 -7.12 -27.71
N GLN A 109 -24.33 -6.26 -27.57
CA GLN A 109 -24.22 -5.35 -26.41
C GLN A 109 -25.24 -4.21 -26.49
N ALA A 110 -25.51 -3.74 -27.71
CA ALA A 110 -26.49 -2.72 -28.01
C ALA A 110 -27.22 -3.12 -29.29
N ALA A 111 -28.52 -2.87 -29.30
CA ALA A 111 -29.35 -3.10 -30.45
C ALA A 111 -29.20 -1.94 -31.45
N VAL A 112 -29.16 -2.24 -32.75
CA VAL A 112 -28.87 -1.26 -33.79
C VAL A 112 -30.17 -0.73 -34.40
N PRO A 113 -30.48 0.57 -34.32
CA PRO A 113 -31.67 1.14 -34.96
C PRO A 113 -31.66 0.98 -36.47
N VAL A 114 -32.81 0.63 -37.03
CA VAL A 114 -33.03 0.40 -38.48
C VAL A 114 -34.41 0.90 -38.91
N ILE A 115 -34.60 1.06 -40.23
CA ILE A 115 -35.88 1.37 -40.90
C ILE A 115 -36.43 2.77 -40.63
N THR A 116 -36.76 3.11 -39.38
CA THR A 116 -37.45 4.35 -39.02
C THR A 116 -36.49 5.47 -38.63
N ASN A 117 -36.97 6.72 -38.62
CA ASN A 117 -36.20 7.91 -38.22
C ASN A 117 -34.88 8.12 -39.02
N GLY A 118 -34.85 7.69 -40.29
CA GLY A 118 -33.68 7.80 -41.15
C GLY A 118 -32.56 6.81 -40.83
N ALA A 119 -32.82 5.81 -39.97
CA ALA A 119 -31.86 4.77 -39.67
C ALA A 119 -31.59 3.89 -40.91
N PRO A 120 -30.34 3.47 -41.15
CA PRO A 120 -29.97 2.71 -42.34
C PRO A 120 -30.62 1.33 -42.35
N THR A 121 -30.80 0.77 -43.54
CA THR A 121 -31.22 -0.63 -43.76
C THR A 121 -30.13 -1.46 -44.45
N GLN A 122 -28.97 -0.88 -44.73
CA GLN A 122 -27.86 -1.53 -45.42
C GLN A 122 -26.56 -1.25 -44.70
N SER A 123 -25.59 -2.16 -44.86
CA SER A 123 -24.25 -2.04 -44.27
C SER A 123 -24.27 -1.87 -42.74
N ILE A 124 -25.22 -2.53 -42.08
CA ILE A 124 -25.34 -2.52 -40.62
C ILE A 124 -24.22 -3.35 -40.00
N GLU A 125 -23.59 -2.85 -38.94
CA GLU A 125 -22.64 -3.64 -38.13
C GLU A 125 -23.28 -3.96 -36.78
N VAL A 126 -23.44 -5.24 -36.49
CA VAL A 126 -23.98 -5.71 -35.21
C VAL A 126 -22.82 -6.27 -34.40
N LEU A 127 -22.39 -5.50 -33.40
CA LEU A 127 -21.34 -5.92 -32.48
C LEU A 127 -21.91 -6.85 -31.40
N VAL A 128 -21.45 -8.11 -31.39
CA VAL A 128 -21.78 -9.09 -30.36
C VAL A 128 -20.60 -9.29 -29.41
N SER A 129 -20.89 -9.71 -28.20
CA SER A 129 -19.90 -9.99 -27.16
C SER A 129 -20.29 -11.23 -26.37
N PRO A 130 -19.33 -11.89 -25.72
CA PRO A 130 -19.59 -13.13 -24.99
C PRO A 130 -20.74 -12.97 -23.99
N VAL A 131 -21.68 -13.92 -23.98
CA VAL A 131 -22.72 -13.98 -22.95
C VAL A 131 -22.19 -14.78 -21.78
N LEU A 132 -22.14 -14.15 -20.61
CA LEU A 132 -21.85 -14.84 -19.35
C LEU A 132 -23.12 -15.52 -18.84
N THR A 133 -23.64 -16.53 -19.54
CA THR A 133 -24.77 -17.32 -19.01
C THR A 133 -24.24 -18.33 -18.00
N GLY A 134 -24.57 -18.09 -16.73
CA GLY A 134 -24.28 -19.01 -15.63
C GLY A 134 -24.92 -20.38 -15.86
N THR A 135 -24.09 -21.42 -15.78
CA THR A 135 -24.29 -22.78 -15.18
C THR A 135 -23.26 -23.76 -15.77
N ALA A 136 -22.56 -23.39 -16.85
CA ALA A 136 -21.25 -23.94 -17.21
C ALA A 136 -20.19 -22.90 -16.85
N GLY A 137 -19.12 -23.28 -16.14
CA GLY A 137 -18.03 -22.37 -15.81
C GLY A 137 -17.49 -21.67 -17.07
N GLY A 138 -17.19 -20.38 -16.97
CA GLY A 138 -16.49 -19.68 -18.04
C GLY A 138 -15.06 -20.20 -18.13
N THR A 139 -14.43 -20.17 -19.30
CA THR A 139 -13.02 -20.56 -19.44
C THR A 139 -12.27 -19.50 -20.22
N LEU A 140 -11.22 -18.95 -19.60
CA LEU A 140 -10.24 -18.10 -20.28
C LEU A 140 -9.18 -18.98 -20.94
N THR A 141 -8.87 -18.72 -22.21
CA THR A 141 -7.83 -19.46 -22.93
C THR A 141 -6.77 -18.51 -23.48
N GLY A 142 -5.55 -19.03 -23.67
CA GLY A 142 -4.46 -18.23 -24.19
C GLY A 142 -3.12 -18.94 -24.15
N ASN A 143 -2.07 -18.17 -24.36
CA ASN A 143 -0.69 -18.63 -24.34
C ASN A 143 0.15 -17.80 -23.37
N VAL A 144 1.02 -18.46 -22.61
CA VAL A 144 2.10 -17.81 -21.86
C VAL A 144 3.38 -17.90 -22.70
N PHE A 145 4.03 -16.77 -22.94
CA PHE A 145 5.27 -16.71 -23.72
C PHE A 145 6.26 -15.68 -23.17
N TYR A 146 7.54 -15.86 -23.48
CA TYR A 146 8.62 -14.91 -23.22
C TYR A 146 9.51 -14.80 -24.47
N VAL A 147 10.31 -13.74 -24.56
CA VAL A 147 11.07 -13.38 -25.78
C VAL A 147 12.49 -13.92 -25.74
N GLU A 148 13.02 -14.17 -24.56
CA GLU A 148 14.34 -14.67 -24.28
C GLU A 148 14.55 -16.06 -24.88
N ARG A 149 15.74 -16.33 -25.44
CA ARG A 149 16.08 -17.65 -26.03
C ARG A 149 16.61 -18.61 -24.97
N ILE A 150 15.79 -18.84 -23.94
CA ILE A 150 16.11 -19.71 -22.81
C ILE A 150 15.10 -20.87 -22.83
N ALA A 151 15.54 -22.09 -22.51
CA ALA A 151 14.64 -23.23 -22.42
C ALA A 151 14.07 -23.34 -21.01
N LEU A 152 12.76 -23.61 -20.88
CA LEU A 152 12.14 -23.99 -19.63
C LEU A 152 12.66 -25.34 -19.15
N GLN A 153 12.87 -25.48 -17.85
CA GLN A 153 13.10 -26.78 -17.24
C GLN A 153 11.86 -27.69 -17.38
N PRO A 154 12.04 -29.01 -17.47
CA PRO A 154 10.91 -29.93 -17.67
C PRO A 154 9.86 -29.88 -16.56
N ASP A 155 10.26 -29.52 -15.34
CA ASP A 155 9.43 -29.40 -14.14
C ASP A 155 8.97 -27.97 -13.85
N ALA A 156 9.17 -27.02 -14.78
CA ALA A 156 8.68 -25.66 -14.62
C ALA A 156 7.16 -25.64 -14.42
N LEU A 157 6.68 -24.83 -13.49
CA LEU A 157 5.27 -24.65 -13.17
C LEU A 157 4.81 -23.26 -13.61
N ILE A 158 3.79 -23.23 -14.46
CA ILE A 158 3.16 -21.99 -14.95
C ILE A 158 1.88 -21.77 -14.15
N SER A 159 1.81 -20.66 -13.42
CA SER A 159 0.62 -20.23 -12.68
C SER A 159 -0.07 -19.09 -13.43
N VAL A 160 -1.36 -19.23 -13.73
CA VAL A 160 -2.18 -18.20 -14.38
C VAL A 160 -3.31 -17.79 -13.44
N GLU A 161 -3.46 -16.48 -13.20
CA GLU A 161 -4.42 -15.92 -12.25
C GLU A 161 -5.33 -14.90 -12.93
N LEU A 162 -6.64 -15.07 -12.74
CA LEU A 162 -7.67 -14.07 -13.02
C LEU A 162 -7.89 -13.24 -11.76
N GLN A 163 -7.75 -11.93 -11.89
CA GLN A 163 -7.77 -10.96 -10.80
C GLN A 163 -8.87 -9.93 -11.01
N ASP A 164 -9.67 -9.65 -9.98
CA ASP A 164 -10.62 -8.53 -9.94
C ASP A 164 -9.92 -7.32 -9.31
N VAL A 165 -9.87 -6.20 -10.02
CA VAL A 165 -9.27 -4.93 -9.56
C VAL A 165 -10.28 -3.79 -9.47
N SER A 166 -11.58 -4.09 -9.54
CA SER A 166 -12.66 -3.11 -9.59
C SER A 166 -12.76 -2.25 -8.33
N GLY A 167 -12.41 -2.81 -7.18
CA GLY A 167 -12.53 -2.16 -5.86
C GLY A 167 -11.27 -1.48 -5.33
N GLY A 168 -10.23 -1.31 -6.16
CA GLY A 168 -8.93 -0.76 -5.72
C GLY A 168 -8.08 -1.70 -4.86
N THR A 169 -8.60 -2.87 -4.50
CA THR A 169 -7.85 -4.00 -3.92
C THR A 169 -7.95 -5.18 -4.88
N THR A 170 -6.82 -5.81 -5.21
CA THR A 170 -6.78 -6.97 -6.11
C THR A 170 -7.24 -8.23 -5.39
N THR A 171 -8.23 -8.94 -5.93
CA THR A 171 -8.65 -10.26 -5.43
C THR A 171 -8.52 -11.31 -6.52
N ILE A 172 -8.17 -12.56 -6.14
CA ILE A 172 -8.05 -13.67 -7.11
C ILE A 172 -9.43 -14.31 -7.28
N VAL A 173 -9.95 -14.25 -8.50
CA VAL A 173 -11.23 -14.84 -8.90
C VAL A 173 -11.05 -16.30 -9.28
N ALA A 174 -9.96 -16.62 -10.00
CA ALA A 174 -9.59 -17.98 -10.38
C ALA A 174 -8.07 -18.08 -10.56
N SER A 175 -7.51 -19.26 -10.30
CA SER A 175 -6.10 -19.56 -10.55
C SER A 175 -5.92 -20.98 -11.06
N ARG A 176 -4.90 -21.18 -11.91
CA ARG A 176 -4.53 -22.48 -12.44
C ARG A 176 -3.03 -22.65 -12.57
N ASP A 177 -2.55 -23.77 -12.04
CA ASP A 177 -1.18 -24.23 -12.23
C ASP A 177 -1.09 -25.28 -13.35
N ILE A 178 -0.05 -25.16 -14.17
CA ILE A 178 0.21 -25.97 -15.37
C ILE A 178 1.67 -26.40 -15.35
N ASN A 179 1.94 -27.70 -15.33
CA ASN A 179 3.30 -28.21 -15.50
C ASN A 179 3.75 -28.04 -16.97
N ALA A 180 4.97 -27.55 -17.17
CA ALA A 180 5.57 -27.45 -18.49
C ALA A 180 5.71 -28.83 -19.14
N GLU A 181 6.06 -29.86 -18.36
CA GLU A 181 6.24 -31.26 -18.82
C GLU A 181 7.19 -31.34 -20.02
N GLY A 182 8.24 -30.51 -20.02
CA GLY A 182 9.22 -30.40 -21.11
C GLY A 182 8.73 -29.60 -22.34
N ARG A 183 7.48 -29.11 -22.35
CA ARG A 183 7.01 -28.16 -23.37
C ARG A 183 7.76 -26.83 -23.24
N GLN A 184 7.90 -26.14 -24.36
CA GLN A 184 8.56 -24.83 -24.45
C GLN A 184 7.54 -23.78 -24.88
N VAL A 185 7.80 -22.52 -24.55
CA VAL A 185 6.90 -21.41 -24.90
C VAL A 185 6.69 -21.30 -26.42
N PRO A 186 5.51 -20.86 -26.87
CA PRO A 186 4.32 -20.51 -26.08
C PRO A 186 3.65 -21.72 -25.42
N ILE A 187 3.32 -21.62 -24.12
CA ILE A 187 2.62 -22.66 -23.35
C ILE A 187 1.12 -22.32 -23.31
N PRO A 188 0.23 -23.16 -23.86
CA PRO A 188 -1.20 -22.89 -23.82
C PRO A 188 -1.76 -23.10 -22.40
N PHE A 189 -2.73 -22.27 -22.01
CA PHE A 189 -3.49 -22.40 -20.77
C PHE A 189 -5.00 -22.39 -21.01
N GLU A 190 -5.70 -23.06 -20.08
CA GLU A 190 -7.16 -22.98 -19.91
C GLU A 190 -7.42 -22.68 -18.43
N LEU A 191 -8.05 -21.55 -18.14
CA LEU A 191 -8.39 -21.10 -16.80
C LEU A 191 -9.92 -21.07 -16.63
N PRO A 192 -10.52 -22.10 -16.01
CA PRO A 192 -11.93 -22.08 -15.68
C PRO A 192 -12.20 -21.07 -14.54
N TYR A 193 -13.29 -20.33 -14.64
CA TYR A 193 -13.76 -19.38 -13.62
C TYR A 193 -15.28 -19.49 -13.46
N ASP A 194 -15.80 -19.01 -12.33
CA ASP A 194 -17.24 -18.93 -12.07
C ASP A 194 -17.81 -17.62 -12.66
N PRO A 195 -18.68 -17.66 -13.69
CA PRO A 195 -19.27 -16.46 -14.26
C PRO A 195 -20.13 -15.67 -13.27
N THR A 196 -20.63 -16.30 -12.20
CA THR A 196 -21.42 -15.62 -11.17
C THR A 196 -20.57 -14.75 -10.25
N ALA A 197 -19.25 -14.95 -10.24
CA ALA A 197 -18.30 -14.10 -9.53
C ALA A 197 -17.88 -12.86 -10.35
N ILE A 198 -18.39 -12.70 -11.58
CA ILE A 198 -18.05 -11.61 -12.48
C ILE A 198 -19.15 -10.54 -12.45
N ASP A 199 -18.77 -9.33 -12.04
CA ASP A 199 -19.58 -8.12 -12.22
C ASP A 199 -19.37 -7.60 -13.66
N PRO A 200 -20.43 -7.47 -14.48
CA PRO A 200 -20.32 -6.89 -15.83
C PRO A 200 -19.69 -5.49 -15.87
N ALA A 201 -19.76 -4.72 -14.78
CA ALA A 201 -19.14 -3.40 -14.66
C ALA A 201 -17.71 -3.44 -14.09
N GLY A 202 -17.23 -4.60 -13.65
CA GLY A 202 -15.91 -4.79 -13.04
C GLY A 202 -14.75 -4.68 -14.03
N THR A 203 -13.53 -4.60 -13.51
CA THR A 203 -12.27 -4.66 -14.28
C THR A 203 -11.49 -5.89 -13.86
N TYR A 204 -11.26 -6.79 -14.81
CA TYR A 204 -10.56 -8.05 -14.57
C TYR A 204 -9.25 -8.12 -15.36
N LEU A 205 -8.19 -8.56 -14.69
CA LEU A 205 -6.85 -8.71 -15.26
C LEU A 205 -6.40 -10.17 -15.19
N LEU A 206 -5.77 -10.64 -16.24
CA LEU A 206 -5.12 -11.95 -16.29
C LEU A 206 -3.61 -11.76 -16.17
N SER A 207 -2.97 -12.54 -15.30
CA SER A 207 -1.52 -12.51 -15.12
C SER A 207 -0.94 -13.93 -15.09
N ALA A 208 0.33 -14.08 -15.48
CA ALA A 208 1.03 -15.35 -15.43
C ALA A 208 2.38 -15.24 -14.72
N ARG A 209 2.79 -16.34 -14.09
CA ARG A 209 4.11 -16.54 -13.49
C ARG A 209 4.65 -17.91 -13.90
N ILE A 210 5.96 -18.02 -14.08
CA ILE A 210 6.64 -19.30 -14.29
C ILE A 210 7.63 -19.49 -13.14
N SER A 211 7.58 -20.67 -12.51
CA SER A 211 8.50 -21.06 -11.46
C SER A 211 9.27 -22.34 -11.81
N GLU A 212 10.52 -22.42 -11.36
CA GLU A 212 11.39 -23.60 -11.49
C GLU A 212 11.98 -23.90 -10.10
N GLY A 213 11.92 -25.15 -9.65
CA GLY A 213 12.38 -25.52 -8.30
C GLY A 213 11.73 -24.73 -7.17
N GLY A 214 10.50 -24.23 -7.37
CA GLY A 214 9.76 -23.40 -6.41
C GLY A 214 10.12 -21.90 -6.43
N GLN A 215 11.01 -21.46 -7.31
CA GLN A 215 11.38 -20.04 -7.48
C GLN A 215 10.72 -19.44 -8.71
N ILE A 216 10.06 -18.29 -8.59
CA ILE A 216 9.50 -17.56 -9.74
C ILE A 216 10.64 -16.95 -10.56
N ILE A 217 10.73 -17.35 -11.82
CA ILE A 217 11.78 -16.92 -12.76
C ILE A 217 11.25 -16.02 -13.87
N PHE A 218 9.95 -16.10 -14.18
CA PHE A 218 9.27 -15.20 -15.12
C PHE A 218 7.94 -14.71 -14.51
N SER A 219 7.58 -13.46 -14.76
CA SER A 219 6.29 -12.91 -14.36
C SER A 219 5.77 -11.88 -15.37
N SER A 220 4.46 -11.79 -15.52
CA SER A 220 3.85 -10.70 -16.30
C SER A 220 4.15 -9.35 -15.64
N PRO A 221 4.76 -8.38 -16.35
CA PRO A 221 5.07 -7.07 -15.78
C PRO A 221 3.80 -6.23 -15.55
N THR A 222 2.74 -6.50 -16.31
CA THR A 222 1.40 -5.92 -16.16
C THR A 222 0.35 -6.98 -16.40
N GLY A 223 -0.79 -6.90 -15.72
CA GLY A 223 -1.96 -7.74 -16.02
C GLY A 223 -2.57 -7.39 -17.38
N SER A 224 -3.11 -8.39 -18.08
CA SER A 224 -3.81 -8.24 -19.35
C SER A 224 -5.32 -8.15 -19.10
N PRO A 225 -6.03 -7.09 -19.53
CA PRO A 225 -7.48 -6.99 -19.36
C PRO A 225 -8.23 -8.14 -20.03
N VAL A 226 -9.25 -8.69 -19.34
CA VAL A 226 -10.09 -9.80 -19.82
C VAL A 226 -11.55 -9.66 -19.35
N LEU A 227 -12.45 -10.44 -19.94
CA LEU A 227 -13.87 -10.61 -19.57
C LEU A 227 -14.81 -9.42 -19.81
N THR A 228 -14.49 -8.24 -19.27
CA THR A 228 -15.39 -7.08 -19.28
C THR A 228 -14.91 -5.99 -20.22
N ASN A 229 -15.76 -4.98 -20.48
CA ASN A 229 -15.40 -3.81 -21.29
C ASN A 229 -14.90 -4.15 -22.73
N GLY A 230 -15.37 -5.26 -23.29
CA GLY A 230 -14.95 -5.74 -24.61
C GLY A 230 -13.55 -6.37 -24.64
N ALA A 231 -12.96 -6.65 -23.48
CA ALA A 231 -11.69 -7.35 -23.37
C ALA A 231 -11.83 -8.83 -23.77
N PRO A 232 -10.76 -9.45 -24.32
CA PRO A 232 -10.82 -10.81 -24.84
C PRO A 232 -11.12 -11.84 -23.76
N THR A 233 -11.80 -12.91 -24.15
CA THR A 233 -12.09 -14.07 -23.29
C THR A 233 -11.31 -15.31 -23.70
N SER A 234 -10.62 -15.25 -24.83
CA SER A 234 -9.84 -16.36 -25.37
C SER A 234 -8.66 -15.85 -26.20
N ASN A 235 -7.73 -16.73 -26.52
CA ASN A 235 -6.49 -16.39 -27.25
C ASN A 235 -5.71 -15.23 -26.61
N VAL A 236 -5.71 -15.14 -25.27
CA VAL A 236 -4.98 -14.11 -24.54
C VAL A 236 -3.49 -14.42 -24.57
N GLU A 237 -2.70 -13.51 -25.12
CA GLU A 237 -1.24 -13.64 -25.19
C GLU A 237 -0.61 -12.99 -23.96
N LEU A 238 -0.18 -13.81 -23.00
CA LEU A 238 0.47 -13.36 -21.77
C LEU A 238 1.99 -13.35 -21.95
N LEU A 239 2.53 -12.16 -22.18
CA LEU A 239 3.96 -11.94 -22.11
C LEU A 239 4.40 -12.00 -20.64
N VAL A 240 5.33 -12.90 -20.35
CA VAL A 240 6.10 -12.87 -19.11
C VAL A 240 7.52 -12.44 -19.47
N SER A 241 8.05 -11.45 -18.76
CA SER A 241 9.48 -11.14 -18.82
C SER A 241 10.17 -11.95 -17.74
N GLN A 242 11.51 -12.04 -17.79
CA GLN A 242 12.24 -12.43 -16.57
C GLN A 242 11.61 -11.66 -15.42
N ALA A 243 11.12 -12.40 -14.42
CA ALA A 243 10.78 -11.78 -13.17
C ALA A 243 12.04 -11.02 -12.79
N ALA A 244 11.92 -9.82 -12.21
CA ALA A 244 13.05 -9.28 -11.48
C ALA A 244 13.43 -10.38 -10.50
N VAL A 245 14.45 -11.13 -10.88
CA VAL A 245 14.89 -12.28 -10.16
C VAL A 245 15.58 -11.63 -8.99
N SER A 246 14.84 -11.55 -7.90
CA SER A 246 15.44 -11.87 -6.63
C SER A 246 14.90 -13.25 -6.19
N PRO A 247 15.37 -14.36 -6.81
CA PRO A 247 15.41 -15.68 -6.21
C PRO A 247 16.45 -15.73 -5.07
N MET A 248 17.01 -14.57 -4.73
CA MET A 248 17.69 -14.29 -3.47
C MET A 248 16.96 -13.21 -2.69
N ALA A 249 15.65 -12.95 -2.88
CA ALA A 249 14.96 -11.97 -2.05
C ALA A 249 14.92 -12.49 -0.62
N ASP A 250 15.89 -12.10 0.18
CA ASP A 250 15.77 -12.19 1.62
C ASP A 250 14.60 -11.29 2.03
N VAL A 251 13.93 -11.67 3.10
CA VAL A 251 12.71 -10.99 3.56
C VAL A 251 12.98 -10.35 4.89
N ILE A 252 12.75 -9.05 4.95
CA ILE A 252 12.66 -8.32 6.20
C ILE A 252 11.26 -8.55 6.78
N ARG A 253 11.16 -9.12 7.98
CA ARG A 253 9.89 -9.41 8.66
C ARG A 253 9.73 -8.52 9.88
N GLY A 254 8.57 -7.87 10.01
CA GLY A 254 8.32 -7.02 11.16
C GLY A 254 6.87 -6.63 11.35
N THR A 255 6.64 -5.82 12.38
CA THR A 255 5.33 -5.27 12.74
C THR A 255 5.41 -3.77 12.86
N VAL A 256 4.49 -3.07 12.21
CA VAL A 256 4.27 -1.64 12.40
C VAL A 256 3.37 -1.43 13.61
N THR A 257 3.79 -0.59 14.55
CA THR A 257 3.09 -0.33 15.82
C THR A 257 2.84 1.17 16.00
N THR A 258 1.86 1.52 16.82
CA THR A 258 1.65 2.92 17.26
C THR A 258 1.22 2.91 18.72
N ALA A 259 1.77 3.83 19.51
CA ALA A 259 1.41 3.98 20.93
C ALA A 259 -0.04 4.43 21.11
N ARG A 260 -0.63 5.06 20.09
CA ARG A 260 -2.02 5.55 20.11
C ARG A 260 -2.74 5.12 18.84
N PRO A 261 -3.18 3.84 18.77
CA PRO A 261 -3.93 3.36 17.63
C PRO A 261 -5.24 4.14 17.50
N PRO A 262 -5.63 4.54 16.29
CA PRO A 262 -6.91 5.19 16.07
C PRO A 262 -8.05 4.17 16.29
N GLU A 263 -9.21 4.64 16.75
CA GLU A 263 -10.38 3.78 16.95
C GLU A 263 -10.89 3.19 15.63
N THR A 264 -10.76 3.95 14.54
CA THR A 264 -11.03 3.51 13.17
C THR A 264 -9.97 4.07 12.23
N LEU A 265 -9.46 3.23 11.34
CA LEU A 265 -8.62 3.67 10.22
C LEU A 265 -9.52 4.01 9.02
N ASP A 266 -9.10 5.02 8.26
CA ASP A 266 -9.76 5.33 6.99
C ASP A 266 -9.72 4.09 6.08
N PRO A 267 -10.85 3.65 5.50
CA PRO A 267 -10.86 2.54 4.56
C PRO A 267 -9.93 2.71 3.36
N ALA A 268 -9.60 3.96 2.99
CA ALA A 268 -8.65 4.29 1.94
C ALA A 268 -7.19 4.39 2.43
N ALA A 269 -6.92 4.13 3.71
CA ALA A 269 -5.57 4.19 4.24
C ALA A 269 -4.68 3.08 3.67
N VAL A 270 -3.45 3.43 3.30
CA VAL A 270 -2.41 2.53 2.80
C VAL A 270 -1.17 2.70 3.66
N LEU A 271 -0.67 1.59 4.20
CA LEU A 271 0.62 1.50 4.85
C LEU A 271 1.69 1.23 3.78
N GLN A 272 2.62 2.15 3.61
CA GLN A 272 3.81 1.95 2.80
C GLN A 272 4.97 1.61 3.72
N VAL A 273 5.67 0.51 3.44
CA VAL A 273 6.89 0.10 4.16
C VAL A 273 8.03 0.05 3.16
N GLU A 274 9.14 0.69 3.49
CA GLU A 274 10.25 0.96 2.58
C GLU A 274 11.57 0.60 3.25
N LEU A 275 12.43 -0.10 2.51
CA LEU A 275 13.85 -0.28 2.82
C LEU A 275 14.60 0.88 2.18
N ARG A 276 15.26 1.69 3.00
CA ARG A 276 16.02 2.85 2.54
C ARG A 276 17.41 2.84 3.13
N GLU A 277 18.34 3.45 2.40
CA GLU A 277 19.53 4.02 3.04
C GLU A 277 19.01 5.20 3.87
N PRO A 278 19.05 5.14 5.21
CA PRO A 278 18.12 5.86 6.09
C PRO A 278 18.15 7.39 6.01
N MET A 279 18.99 7.97 5.16
CA MET A 279 19.51 9.29 5.42
C MET A 279 19.97 10.11 4.20
N LEU A 280 19.80 9.63 2.96
CA LEU A 280 19.84 10.53 1.79
C LEU A 280 18.43 11.06 1.53
N ALA A 281 18.24 12.39 1.55
CA ALA A 281 16.94 13.05 1.36
C ALA A 281 16.23 12.67 0.05
N ASP A 282 16.97 12.16 -0.93
CA ASP A 282 16.48 11.73 -2.25
C ASP A 282 16.90 10.28 -2.60
N ALA A 283 17.33 9.46 -1.64
CA ALA A 283 17.67 8.07 -1.94
C ALA A 283 16.41 7.31 -2.40
N PRO A 284 16.43 6.65 -3.57
CA PRO A 284 15.36 5.76 -3.96
C PRO A 284 15.25 4.62 -2.93
N ALA A 285 14.03 4.15 -2.68
CA ALA A 285 13.85 2.97 -1.85
C ALA A 285 14.56 1.78 -2.51
N ALA A 286 15.40 1.09 -1.74
CA ALA A 286 16.03 -0.16 -2.17
C ALA A 286 14.97 -1.27 -2.34
N SER A 287 13.89 -1.19 -1.55
CA SER A 287 12.67 -1.96 -1.73
C SER A 287 11.48 -1.25 -1.09
N GLN A 288 10.27 -1.53 -1.56
CA GLN A 288 9.02 -0.98 -1.01
C GLN A 288 7.87 -1.97 -1.19
N ILE A 289 6.96 -1.99 -0.21
CA ILE A 289 5.64 -2.63 -0.30
C ILE A 289 4.55 -1.64 0.11
N GLU A 290 3.32 -1.90 -0.35
CA GLU A 290 2.12 -1.18 0.05
C GLU A 290 1.07 -2.17 0.58
N ILE A 291 0.48 -1.86 1.72
CA ILE A 291 -0.51 -2.68 2.41
C ILE A 291 -1.78 -1.82 2.59
N PRO A 292 -2.88 -2.12 1.88
CA PRO A 292 -4.17 -1.51 2.15
C PRO A 292 -4.63 -1.80 3.58
N MET A 293 -5.04 -0.79 4.33
CA MET A 293 -5.35 -0.89 5.77
C MET A 293 -6.87 -0.92 6.06
N GLY A 294 -7.71 -0.98 5.04
CA GLY A 294 -9.16 -1.01 5.21
C GLY A 294 -9.61 -2.18 6.10
N GLY A 295 -10.22 -1.85 7.25
CA GLY A 295 -10.69 -2.83 8.23
C GLY A 295 -9.60 -3.48 9.08
N MET A 296 -8.34 -3.04 8.95
CA MET A 296 -7.24 -3.48 9.82
C MET A 296 -7.13 -2.62 11.07
N THR A 297 -6.40 -3.12 12.07
CA THR A 297 -6.02 -2.38 13.28
C THR A 297 -4.56 -2.65 13.59
N PHE A 298 -3.87 -1.69 14.21
CA PHE A 298 -2.51 -1.92 14.70
C PHE A 298 -2.48 -2.99 15.80
N PRO A 299 -1.40 -3.78 15.92
CA PRO A 299 -0.19 -3.76 15.08
C PRO A 299 -0.40 -4.44 13.70
N ILE A 300 0.33 -3.99 12.67
CA ILE A 300 0.22 -4.51 11.29
C ILE A 300 1.52 -5.21 10.90
N SER A 301 1.44 -6.49 10.54
CA SER A 301 2.59 -7.27 10.11
C SER A 301 2.94 -6.97 8.65
N PHE A 302 4.24 -7.00 8.32
CA PHE A 302 4.73 -6.85 6.96
C PHE A 302 5.83 -7.86 6.63
N GLU A 303 5.92 -8.20 5.35
CA GLU A 303 7.04 -8.91 4.75
C GLU A 303 7.60 -8.04 3.62
N LEU A 304 8.81 -7.52 3.80
CA LEU A 304 9.48 -6.62 2.86
C LEU A 304 10.60 -7.39 2.15
N PRO A 305 10.36 -7.91 0.93
CA PRO A 305 11.40 -8.58 0.15
C PRO A 305 12.45 -7.58 -0.31
N TYR A 306 13.73 -7.93 -0.31
CA TYR A 306 14.80 -7.08 -0.83
C TYR A 306 15.87 -7.90 -1.57
N ASP A 307 16.60 -7.30 -2.52
CA ASP A 307 17.74 -7.95 -3.16
C ASP A 307 19.01 -7.80 -2.29
N PRO A 308 19.60 -8.88 -1.73
CA PRO A 308 20.82 -8.82 -0.95
C PRO A 308 22.02 -8.38 -1.78
N ALA A 309 22.00 -8.54 -3.10
CA ALA A 309 23.05 -8.00 -3.98
C ALA A 309 22.97 -6.46 -4.09
N ALA A 310 21.81 -5.86 -3.84
CA ALA A 310 21.62 -4.41 -3.77
C ALA A 310 22.01 -3.82 -2.40
N VAL A 311 22.33 -4.67 -1.43
CA VAL A 311 22.73 -4.29 -0.07
C VAL A 311 24.25 -4.23 0.01
N ALA A 312 24.81 -3.03 0.02
CA ALA A 312 26.24 -2.82 0.16
C ALA A 312 26.66 -2.93 1.63
N ALA A 313 27.60 -3.82 1.94
CA ALA A 313 28.00 -4.12 3.33
C ALA A 313 28.68 -2.95 4.06
N ASP A 314 29.12 -1.92 3.33
CA ASP A 314 29.71 -0.68 3.86
C ASP A 314 28.68 0.43 4.09
N ARG A 315 27.41 0.18 3.78
CA ARG A 315 26.30 1.12 3.97
C ARG A 315 25.40 0.71 5.11
N THR A 316 24.60 1.64 5.58
CA THR A 316 23.54 1.38 6.55
C THR A 316 22.19 1.32 5.86
N TYR A 317 21.36 0.38 6.29
CA TYR A 317 20.00 0.23 5.79
C TYR A 317 19.02 0.29 6.95
N ALA A 318 17.86 0.86 6.70
CA ALA A 318 16.79 0.92 7.68
C ALA A 318 15.43 0.75 7.02
N VAL A 319 14.48 0.25 7.81
CA VAL A 319 13.07 0.22 7.45
C VAL A 319 12.40 1.49 7.95
N ALA A 320 11.60 2.09 7.08
CA ALA A 320 10.66 3.14 7.43
C ALA A 320 9.27 2.74 6.94
N ALA A 321 8.26 3.15 7.70
CA ALA A 321 6.86 2.98 7.41
C ALA A 321 6.13 4.32 7.46
N ARG A 322 5.14 4.48 6.59
CA ARG A 322 4.20 5.60 6.60
C ARG A 322 2.80 5.15 6.24
N VAL A 323 1.80 5.81 6.81
CA VAL A 323 0.39 5.57 6.49
C VAL A 323 -0.15 6.79 5.77
N LEU A 324 -0.72 6.59 4.60
CA LEU A 324 -1.38 7.65 3.82
C LEU A 324 -2.86 7.33 3.70
N SER A 325 -3.73 8.35 3.74
CA SER A 325 -5.08 8.26 3.19
C SER A 325 -5.21 9.25 2.03
N GLY A 326 -5.40 8.73 0.82
CA GLY A 326 -5.25 9.53 -0.40
C GLY A 326 -3.89 10.22 -0.47
N ASN A 327 -3.87 11.56 -0.45
CA ASN A 327 -2.65 12.38 -0.43
C ASN A 327 -2.23 12.83 0.98
N GLN A 328 -2.99 12.50 2.02
CA GLN A 328 -2.72 12.94 3.39
C GLN A 328 -1.86 11.90 4.12
N LEU A 329 -0.71 12.33 4.63
CA LEU A 329 0.12 11.53 5.52
C LEU A 329 -0.50 11.51 6.91
N LEU A 330 -0.83 10.32 7.42
CA LEU A 330 -1.49 10.09 8.70
C LEU A 330 -0.54 9.61 9.79
N TYR A 331 0.39 8.71 9.46
CA TYR A 331 1.40 8.20 10.37
C TYR A 331 2.75 8.11 9.67
N VAL A 332 3.83 8.27 10.43
CA VAL A 332 5.19 8.10 9.92
C VAL A 332 6.09 7.51 11.00
N THR A 333 7.08 6.73 10.57
CA THR A 333 8.10 6.16 11.47
C THR A 333 8.93 7.26 12.09
N LEU A 334 9.20 7.13 13.39
CA LEU A 334 9.98 8.07 14.16
C LEU A 334 11.47 7.98 13.80
N SER A 335 12.14 6.90 14.18
CA SER A 335 13.52 6.64 13.75
C SER A 335 13.52 5.55 12.68
N PRO A 336 14.26 5.69 11.57
CA PRO A 336 14.51 4.57 10.68
C PRO A 336 15.00 3.39 11.53
N VAL A 337 14.42 2.22 11.33
CA VAL A 337 14.75 1.03 12.12
C VAL A 337 15.89 0.30 11.44
N PRO A 338 17.12 0.27 12.00
CA PRO A 338 18.26 -0.34 11.34
C PRO A 338 17.98 -1.82 11.04
N VAL A 339 18.40 -2.27 9.86
CA VAL A 339 18.27 -3.65 9.40
C VAL A 339 19.48 -4.06 8.57
N LEU A 340 19.70 -5.38 8.47
CA LEU A 340 20.67 -6.06 7.58
C LEU A 340 22.15 -5.83 7.88
N THR A 341 22.53 -4.65 8.33
CA THR A 341 23.91 -4.17 8.46
C THR A 341 24.24 -3.89 9.92
N ASN A 342 25.53 -3.94 10.28
CA ASN A 342 26.01 -3.70 11.64
C ASN A 342 25.35 -4.60 12.72
N GLY A 343 24.98 -5.84 12.35
CA GLY A 343 24.34 -6.79 13.26
C GLY A 343 22.85 -6.52 13.53
N ALA A 344 22.24 -5.58 12.82
CA ALA A 344 20.82 -5.29 12.95
C ALA A 344 19.96 -6.44 12.39
N PRO A 345 18.86 -6.82 13.08
CA PRO A 345 18.05 -7.96 12.70
C PRO A 345 17.32 -7.73 11.37
N ALA A 346 16.98 -8.82 10.68
CA ALA A 346 16.11 -8.83 9.51
C ALA A 346 14.71 -9.39 9.81
N SER A 347 14.45 -9.82 11.05
CA SER A 347 13.18 -10.42 11.47
C SER A 347 12.80 -9.95 12.87
N GLU A 348 11.52 -10.05 13.22
CA GLU A 348 10.98 -9.60 14.52
C GLU A 348 11.21 -8.10 14.75
N ILE A 349 11.31 -7.35 13.66
CA ILE A 349 11.56 -5.91 13.69
C ILE A 349 10.27 -5.19 14.08
N ILE A 350 10.37 -4.26 15.02
CA ILE A 350 9.26 -3.39 15.39
C ILE A 350 9.49 -2.02 14.75
N VAL A 351 8.52 -1.56 13.96
CA VAL A 351 8.55 -0.27 13.28
C VAL A 351 7.52 0.67 13.91
N PRO A 352 7.91 1.46 14.92
CA PRO A 352 6.98 2.37 15.58
C PRO A 352 6.68 3.57 14.68
N VAL A 353 5.40 3.76 14.39
CA VAL A 353 4.87 4.94 13.72
C VAL A 353 4.08 5.80 14.69
N ALA A 354 4.11 7.10 14.45
CA ALA A 354 3.37 8.06 15.24
C ALA A 354 2.54 8.98 14.32
N PRO A 355 1.41 9.51 14.81
CA PRO A 355 0.49 10.29 13.99
C PRO A 355 1.15 11.60 13.54
N VAL A 356 0.99 11.94 12.26
CA VAL A 356 1.46 13.21 11.72
C VAL A 356 0.48 14.31 12.14
N PRO A 357 0.94 15.34 12.88
CA PRO A 357 0.05 16.40 13.33
C PRO A 357 -0.57 17.17 12.16
N ASN A 358 -1.88 17.42 12.21
CA ASN A 358 -2.54 18.27 11.23
C ASN A 358 -2.14 19.74 11.45
N PRO A 359 -1.47 20.43 10.50
CA PRO A 359 -1.06 21.83 10.66
C PRO A 359 -2.26 22.79 10.81
N ALA A 360 -3.47 22.39 10.43
CA ALA A 360 -4.69 23.16 10.69
C ALA A 360 -5.09 23.19 12.18
N GLY A 361 -4.55 22.30 13.01
CA GLY A 361 -4.78 22.28 14.45
C GLY A 361 -4.05 23.42 15.17
N GLY A 362 -2.82 23.71 14.78
CA GLY A 362 -2.00 24.78 15.37
C GLY A 362 -0.55 24.60 14.95
N VAL A 363 0.20 25.70 14.80
CA VAL A 363 1.60 25.68 14.36
C VAL A 363 2.46 26.46 15.34
N LEU A 364 3.57 25.85 15.74
CA LEU A 364 4.62 26.50 16.51
C LEU A 364 5.89 26.63 15.65
N ARG A 365 6.58 27.75 15.81
CA ARG A 365 7.86 28.02 15.14
C ARG A 365 9.01 27.76 16.08
N PHE A 366 10.01 27.05 15.59
CA PHE A 366 11.17 26.67 16.35
C PHE A 366 12.45 27.09 15.63
N THR A 367 13.47 27.44 16.41
CA THR A 367 14.84 27.60 15.94
C THR A 367 15.75 26.77 16.83
N VAL A 368 16.54 25.89 16.23
CA VAL A 368 17.53 25.10 16.95
C VAL A 368 18.91 25.68 16.68
N THR A 369 19.67 25.91 17.75
CA THR A 369 21.02 26.48 17.73
C THR A 369 22.02 25.50 18.34
N SER A 370 23.31 25.75 18.15
CA SER A 370 24.36 25.14 18.96
C SER A 370 25.51 26.12 19.14
N ASP A 371 26.16 26.08 20.30
CA ASP A 371 27.44 26.77 20.53
C ASP A 371 28.58 26.14 19.72
N THR A 372 28.40 24.90 19.25
CA THR A 372 29.32 24.23 18.31
C THR A 372 28.76 24.35 16.90
N PRO A 373 29.28 25.25 16.04
CA PRO A 373 28.76 25.42 14.70
C PRO A 373 28.98 24.16 13.87
N MET A 374 27.96 23.78 13.09
CA MET A 374 28.01 22.64 12.18
C MET A 374 27.31 22.98 10.87
N THR A 375 27.84 22.42 9.79
CA THR A 375 27.25 22.42 8.44
C THR A 375 27.27 21.00 7.93
N TRP A 376 26.11 20.53 7.50
CA TRP A 376 25.95 19.18 6.99
C TRP A 376 26.10 19.21 5.47
N PRO A 377 26.94 18.32 4.89
CA PRO A 377 27.03 18.13 3.45
C PRO A 377 25.68 17.89 2.77
N ALA A 378 25.59 18.11 1.46
CA ALA A 378 24.36 17.90 0.69
C ALA A 378 23.93 16.42 0.61
N ASP A 379 24.88 15.51 0.76
CA ASP A 379 24.71 14.07 0.89
C ASP A 379 24.72 13.61 2.36
N SER A 380 24.69 14.56 3.31
CA SER A 380 24.72 14.23 4.73
C SER A 380 23.51 13.43 5.12
N SER A 381 23.79 12.49 5.99
CA SER A 381 22.82 11.61 6.55
C SER A 381 21.96 12.30 7.64
N ALA A 382 22.48 13.37 8.24
CA ALA A 382 21.96 13.88 9.50
C ALA A 382 20.49 14.35 9.44
N TYR A 383 19.76 14.10 10.53
CA TYR A 383 18.43 14.66 10.75
C TYR A 383 18.28 15.19 12.18
N LEU A 384 17.45 16.22 12.32
CA LEU A 384 16.99 16.75 13.59
C LEU A 384 15.65 16.10 13.93
N ASN A 385 15.62 15.32 15.00
CA ASN A 385 14.39 14.82 15.61
C ASN A 385 13.93 15.83 16.68
N VAL A 386 12.66 16.24 16.61
CA VAL A 386 12.06 17.15 17.58
C VAL A 386 10.75 16.63 18.11
N GLU A 387 10.47 16.89 19.38
CA GLU A 387 9.31 16.35 20.10
C GLU A 387 8.71 17.40 21.04
N ILE A 388 7.39 17.43 21.16
CA ILE A 388 6.63 18.05 22.24
C ILE A 388 6.08 16.93 23.12
N ARG A 389 6.46 16.87 24.39
CA ARG A 389 6.04 15.78 25.29
C ARG A 389 5.75 16.27 26.71
N GLU A 390 5.02 15.45 27.46
CA GLU A 390 4.83 15.67 28.89
C GLU A 390 6.15 15.38 29.64
N PRO A 391 6.57 16.24 30.59
CA PRO A 391 7.90 16.17 31.18
C PRO A 391 8.13 14.99 32.15
N MET A 392 7.14 14.12 32.45
CA MET A 392 7.21 13.17 33.57
C MET A 392 7.08 11.66 33.22
N LEU A 393 7.09 11.28 31.94
CA LEU A 393 6.99 9.88 31.51
C LEU A 393 7.94 9.66 30.33
N ALA A 394 8.98 8.83 30.51
CA ALA A 394 9.94 8.48 29.45
C ALA A 394 9.27 7.80 28.24
N ASP A 395 8.09 7.20 28.48
CA ASP A 395 7.26 6.55 27.45
C ASP A 395 5.94 7.31 27.18
N ALA A 396 5.80 8.58 27.61
CA ALA A 396 4.63 9.36 27.24
C ALA A 396 4.66 9.64 25.73
N PRO A 397 3.59 9.31 25.00
CA PRO A 397 3.54 9.61 23.57
C PRO A 397 3.72 11.11 23.35
N ALA A 398 4.60 11.48 22.42
CA ALA A 398 4.79 12.87 22.04
C ALA A 398 3.45 13.45 21.55
N ALA A 399 3.08 14.63 22.07
CA ALA A 399 1.91 15.37 21.64
C ALA A 399 2.07 15.95 20.22
N ALA A 400 3.31 16.22 19.83
CA ALA A 400 3.71 16.52 18.46
C ALA A 400 5.18 16.15 18.25
N PHE A 401 5.58 15.83 17.04
CA PHE A 401 6.99 15.60 16.70
C PHE A 401 7.22 15.89 15.22
N SER A 402 8.47 16.10 14.81
CA SER A 402 8.85 16.24 13.40
C SER A 402 10.31 15.83 13.18
N TYR A 403 10.64 15.55 11.93
CA TYR A 403 11.99 15.30 11.45
C TYR A 403 12.36 16.37 10.44
N VAL A 404 13.49 17.02 10.67
CA VAL A 404 14.03 18.01 9.75
C VAL A 404 15.31 17.45 9.15
N PRO A 405 15.32 17.03 7.87
CA PRO A 405 16.54 16.64 7.18
C PRO A 405 17.54 17.79 7.23
N LEU A 406 18.78 17.49 7.61
CA LEU A 406 19.82 18.51 7.75
C LEU A 406 20.76 18.58 6.55
N ALA A 407 20.59 17.71 5.55
CA ALA A 407 21.37 17.73 4.32
C ALA A 407 21.42 19.12 3.68
N GLY A 408 22.63 19.66 3.53
CA GLY A 408 22.87 21.00 2.99
C GLY A 408 22.50 22.17 3.91
N LEU A 409 22.10 21.91 5.16
CA LEU A 409 21.80 22.94 6.15
C LEU A 409 22.99 23.25 7.06
N SER A 410 22.90 24.36 7.77
CA SER A 410 23.82 24.77 8.83
C SER A 410 23.02 25.24 10.04
N PHE A 411 23.60 25.14 11.23
CA PHE A 411 23.03 25.88 12.36
C PHE A 411 23.08 27.40 12.11
N PRO A 412 22.06 28.17 12.55
CA PRO A 412 20.82 27.72 13.19
C PRO A 412 19.80 27.14 12.20
N VAL A 413 19.01 26.15 12.66
CA VAL A 413 17.99 25.48 11.85
C VAL A 413 16.61 25.92 12.30
N ALA A 414 15.85 26.58 11.42
CA ALA A 414 14.49 27.02 11.70
C ALA A 414 13.46 26.11 11.01
N PHE A 415 12.37 25.79 11.70
CA PHE A 415 11.30 24.96 11.17
C PHE A 415 9.96 25.24 11.87
N GLU A 416 8.88 24.73 11.29
CA GLU A 416 7.55 24.78 11.87
C GLU A 416 7.12 23.37 12.29
N LEU A 417 6.43 23.25 13.44
CA LEU A 417 5.88 22.01 13.93
C LEU A 417 4.39 22.20 14.21
N GLY A 418 3.58 21.42 13.50
CA GLY A 418 2.14 21.34 13.75
C GLY A 418 1.84 20.55 15.02
N TYR A 419 0.73 20.86 15.69
CA TYR A 419 0.18 20.07 16.78
C TYR A 419 -1.35 20.10 16.71
N ASP A 420 -2.01 19.12 17.34
CA ASP A 420 -3.47 19.11 17.48
C ASP A 420 -3.86 19.64 18.88
N PRO A 421 -4.46 20.84 19.00
CA PRO A 421 -4.90 21.39 20.28
C PRO A 421 -5.89 20.50 21.03
N ALA A 422 -6.68 19.67 20.31
CA ALA A 422 -7.63 18.77 20.94
C ALA A 422 -6.93 17.67 21.76
N THR A 423 -5.66 17.40 21.49
CA THR A 423 -4.85 16.40 22.22
C THR A 423 -4.10 16.99 23.41
N ILE A 424 -4.09 18.31 23.57
CA ILE A 424 -3.35 19.01 24.63
C ILE A 424 -4.24 19.10 25.87
N ASP A 425 -3.79 18.50 26.98
CA ASP A 425 -4.47 18.66 28.27
C ASP A 425 -4.14 20.06 28.84
N PRO A 426 -5.14 20.95 29.02
CA PRO A 426 -4.91 22.30 29.53
C PRO A 426 -4.40 22.34 30.97
N ASN A 427 -4.42 21.22 31.71
CA ASN A 427 -3.91 21.13 33.08
C ASN A 427 -2.46 20.64 33.15
N LYS A 428 -1.88 20.24 32.02
CA LYS A 428 -0.52 19.71 31.95
C LYS A 428 0.46 20.73 31.38
N ALA A 429 1.74 20.50 31.67
CA ALA A 429 2.84 21.22 31.05
C ALA A 429 3.46 20.33 29.98
N TYR A 430 3.86 20.92 28.86
CA TYR A 430 4.60 20.24 27.81
C TYR A 430 5.97 20.88 27.65
N ILE A 431 6.93 20.11 27.17
CA ILE A 431 8.27 20.56 26.85
C ILE A 431 8.59 20.22 25.40
N PHE A 432 9.36 21.10 24.76
CA PHE A 432 9.96 20.91 23.46
C PHE A 432 11.39 20.39 23.63
N ASP A 433 11.69 19.25 23.05
CA ASP A 433 13.01 18.60 23.07
C ASP A 433 13.48 18.34 21.64
N ALA A 434 14.79 18.26 21.44
CA ALA A 434 15.39 17.99 20.14
C ALA A 434 16.74 17.30 20.25
N ARG A 435 17.05 16.50 19.23
CA ARG A 435 18.32 15.77 19.07
C ARG A 435 18.69 15.65 17.60
N ILE A 436 19.99 15.62 17.32
CA ILE A 436 20.53 15.37 15.97
C ILE A 436 21.19 14.01 15.96
N ILE A 437 20.79 13.22 14.98
CA ILE A 437 21.35 11.90 14.71
C ILE A 437 22.03 11.98 13.34
N ASP A 438 23.29 11.58 13.28
CA ASP A 438 24.07 11.51 12.04
C ASP A 438 24.76 10.14 11.98
N ASN A 439 24.56 9.40 10.90
CA ASN A 439 25.04 8.03 10.71
C ASN A 439 24.65 7.10 11.86
N ASN A 440 23.40 7.21 12.34
CA ASN A 440 22.88 6.46 13.49
C ASN A 440 23.57 6.75 14.82
N LEU A 441 24.37 7.82 14.90
CA LEU A 441 25.02 8.29 16.12
C LEU A 441 24.37 9.59 16.60
N LEU A 442 24.06 9.67 17.90
CA LEU A 442 23.64 10.92 18.52
C LEU A 442 24.83 11.90 18.51
N THR A 443 24.71 12.97 17.75
CA THR A 443 25.76 14.00 17.62
C THR A 443 25.43 15.29 18.34
N PHE A 444 24.14 15.59 18.53
CA PHE A 444 23.72 16.71 19.38
C PHE A 444 22.45 16.35 20.14
N SER A 445 22.29 16.88 21.35
CA SER A 445 21.06 16.77 22.11
C SER A 445 20.77 18.06 22.87
N SER A 446 19.51 18.28 23.23
CA SER A 446 19.18 19.31 24.21
C SER A 446 19.75 18.91 25.57
N SER A 447 20.08 19.89 26.42
CA SER A 447 20.44 19.66 27.82
C SER A 447 19.22 19.61 28.75
N GLY A 448 18.01 19.71 28.16
CA GLY A 448 16.71 19.74 28.81
C GLY A 448 15.65 20.36 27.88
N GLY A 449 14.38 19.97 28.07
CA GLY A 449 13.30 20.48 27.24
C GLY A 449 12.90 21.93 27.57
N THR A 450 12.52 22.71 26.56
CA THR A 450 12.00 24.07 26.73
C THR A 450 10.49 24.03 26.92
N PRO A 451 9.91 24.65 27.97
CA PRO A 451 8.46 24.65 28.16
C PRO A 451 7.71 25.23 26.95
N VAL A 452 6.71 24.48 26.48
CA VAL A 452 5.79 24.88 25.41
C VAL A 452 4.38 24.46 25.81
N LEU A 453 3.36 25.15 25.29
CA LEU A 453 1.95 24.79 25.55
C LEU A 453 1.62 24.67 27.06
N THR A 454 2.31 25.42 27.91
CA THR A 454 2.09 25.42 29.36
C THR A 454 0.67 25.91 29.66
N GLN A 455 -0.14 25.07 30.31
CA GLN A 455 -1.57 25.35 30.55
C GLN A 455 -2.38 25.63 29.26
N GLY A 456 -1.95 25.04 28.14
CA GLY A 456 -2.60 25.22 26.84
C GLY A 456 -2.25 26.51 26.09
N ALA A 457 -1.37 27.37 26.63
CA ALA A 457 -0.95 28.60 25.96
C ALA A 457 0.28 28.34 25.04
N PRO A 458 0.16 28.53 23.71
CA PRO A 458 1.29 28.37 22.81
C PRO A 458 2.35 29.45 23.02
N VAL A 459 3.62 29.05 23.00
CA VAL A 459 4.78 29.94 22.91
C VAL A 459 5.32 29.81 21.50
N THR A 460 5.31 30.89 20.72
CA THR A 460 5.86 30.91 19.36
C THR A 460 7.30 31.41 19.36
N ASP A 461 8.05 31.07 18.31
CA ASP A 461 9.46 31.46 18.11
C ASP A 461 10.39 30.93 19.22
N VAL A 462 10.17 29.67 19.60
CA VAL A 462 10.93 28.99 20.64
C VAL A 462 12.32 28.65 20.12
N THR A 463 13.35 29.08 20.86
CA THR A 463 14.75 28.75 20.54
C THR A 463 15.28 27.69 21.50
N LEU A 464 15.87 26.62 20.97
CA LEU A 464 16.48 25.54 21.75
C LEU A 464 17.94 25.36 21.36
N ASN A 465 18.83 25.41 22.36
CA ASN A 465 20.26 25.17 22.14
C ASN A 465 20.61 23.69 22.33
N LEU A 466 21.30 23.10 21.35
CA LEU A 466 21.83 21.75 21.44
C LEU A 466 23.31 21.76 21.78
N VAL A 467 23.70 20.78 22.58
CA VAL A 467 25.09 20.51 22.95
C VAL A 467 25.61 19.32 22.15
N ASN A 468 26.88 19.38 21.74
CA ASN A 468 27.55 18.30 21.02
C ASN A 468 27.67 17.05 21.92
N SER A 469 27.16 15.94 21.43
CA SER A 469 27.19 14.62 22.08
C SER A 469 28.36 13.85 21.47
N THR A 470 29.47 13.71 22.20
CA THR A 470 30.62 12.93 21.71
C THR A 470 30.41 11.44 21.99
N VAL A 471 30.20 10.64 20.94
CA VAL A 471 30.33 9.17 21.00
C VAL A 471 31.77 8.83 20.62
N THR A 472 32.65 8.65 21.61
CA THR A 472 33.98 8.08 21.39
C THR A 472 33.91 6.56 21.46
N ASP A 473 34.28 5.93 20.36
CA ASP A 473 34.29 4.49 20.10
C ASP A 473 35.38 3.74 20.91
N ALA A 474 35.25 3.73 22.24
CA ALA A 474 36.15 3.00 23.13
C ALA A 474 35.43 2.48 24.39
N PRO A 475 35.24 1.15 24.56
CA PRO A 475 35.06 0.58 25.89
C PRO A 475 36.41 0.06 26.44
N PRO A 476 36.66 0.06 27.77
CA PRO A 476 35.81 0.52 28.89
C PRO A 476 36.50 1.48 29.88
N SER A 477 35.74 2.04 30.84
CA SER A 477 36.23 2.10 32.23
C SER A 477 35.10 1.94 33.26
N GLY A 478 34.76 0.67 33.55
CA GLY A 478 33.90 0.24 34.66
C GLY A 478 32.54 -0.36 34.25
N ALA A 479 31.81 -0.87 35.24
CA ALA A 479 30.41 -1.29 35.11
C ALA A 479 29.65 -0.99 36.41
N ILE A 480 28.35 -0.78 36.31
CA ILE A 480 27.43 -0.76 37.45
C ILE A 480 26.86 -2.18 37.60
N THR A 481 27.21 -2.87 38.68
CA THR A 481 26.73 -4.24 38.94
C THR A 481 25.79 -4.27 40.15
N GLY A 482 24.82 -5.17 40.09
CA GLY A 482 23.82 -5.25 41.13
C GLY A 482 22.82 -6.37 40.94
N VAL A 483 21.77 -6.33 41.75
CA VAL A 483 20.63 -7.21 41.66
C VAL A 483 19.32 -6.45 41.65
N VAL A 484 18.36 -6.99 40.91
CA VAL A 484 16.96 -6.59 40.93
C VAL A 484 16.22 -7.49 41.92
N THR A 485 15.44 -6.87 42.82
CA THR A 485 14.62 -7.54 43.83
C THR A 485 13.16 -7.13 43.72
N THR A 486 12.26 -7.86 44.36
CA THR A 486 10.86 -7.45 44.50
C THR A 486 10.33 -7.81 45.88
N ASP A 487 9.34 -7.06 46.36
CA ASP A 487 8.71 -7.27 47.67
C ASP A 487 7.82 -8.52 47.70
N VAL A 488 7.33 -8.96 46.53
CA VAL A 488 6.47 -10.15 46.38
C VAL A 488 6.99 -11.02 45.23
N PRO A 489 7.97 -11.91 45.49
CA PRO A 489 8.54 -12.77 44.46
C PRO A 489 7.48 -13.74 43.91
N ALA A 490 7.30 -13.73 42.60
CA ALA A 490 6.51 -14.71 41.88
C ALA A 490 7.38 -15.43 40.85
N THR A 491 6.95 -16.61 40.41
CA THR A 491 7.57 -17.30 39.29
C THR A 491 7.43 -16.44 38.04
N LEU A 492 8.56 -16.05 37.46
CA LEU A 492 8.62 -15.25 36.24
C LEU A 492 8.43 -16.13 35.01
N ASP A 493 7.72 -15.60 34.02
CA ASP A 493 7.58 -16.24 32.72
C ASP A 493 8.96 -16.30 32.02
N PRO A 494 9.36 -17.45 31.45
CA PRO A 494 10.62 -17.54 30.70
C PRO A 494 10.76 -16.54 29.55
N ALA A 495 9.65 -16.08 28.98
CA ALA A 495 9.61 -15.08 27.91
C ALA A 495 9.65 -13.63 28.43
N ALA A 496 9.69 -13.41 29.75
CA ALA A 496 9.79 -12.06 30.30
C ALA A 496 11.20 -11.48 30.11
N THR A 497 11.27 -10.17 29.85
CA THR A 497 12.53 -9.44 29.63
C THR A 497 12.74 -8.41 30.72
N LEU A 498 13.91 -8.42 31.33
CA LEU A 498 14.38 -7.37 32.24
C LEU A 498 15.03 -6.25 31.43
N TYR A 499 14.64 -5.01 31.73
CA TYR A 499 15.31 -3.80 31.26
C TYR A 499 15.92 -3.06 32.45
N VAL A 500 17.15 -2.58 32.29
CA VAL A 500 17.85 -1.78 33.31
C VAL A 500 18.39 -0.51 32.66
N ASP A 501 18.00 0.63 33.21
CA ASP A 501 18.25 1.96 32.67
C ASP A 501 19.18 2.74 33.60
N PHE A 502 20.32 3.17 33.09
CA PHE A 502 21.22 4.12 33.73
C PHE A 502 20.99 5.52 33.17
N ARG A 503 20.72 6.51 34.02
CA ARG A 503 20.34 7.87 33.59
C ARG A 503 20.78 8.93 34.57
N GLU A 504 20.74 10.19 34.13
CA GLU A 504 20.87 11.32 35.03
C GLU A 504 19.63 11.42 35.95
N ALA A 505 19.83 11.71 37.23
CA ALA A 505 18.76 11.80 38.21
C ALA A 505 17.88 13.02 37.94
N GLY A 506 16.57 12.84 37.97
CA GLY A 506 15.61 13.93 37.74
C GLY A 506 15.41 14.30 36.27
N THR A 507 16.01 13.56 35.34
CA THR A 507 15.73 13.67 33.91
C THR A 507 14.76 12.58 33.46
N THR A 508 13.95 12.91 32.46
CA THR A 508 12.92 12.02 31.88
C THR A 508 13.19 11.70 30.41
N GLY A 509 14.39 12.05 29.91
CA GLY A 509 14.87 11.67 28.59
C GLY A 509 15.36 10.23 28.52
N GLU A 510 15.85 9.86 27.33
CA GLU A 510 16.46 8.54 27.10
C GLU A 510 17.55 8.26 28.14
N PRO A 511 17.58 7.05 28.70
CA PRO A 511 18.67 6.65 29.57
C PRO A 511 20.00 6.70 28.82
N ILE A 512 21.06 7.02 29.56
CA ILE A 512 22.45 7.04 29.08
C ILE A 512 22.84 5.66 28.57
N VAL A 513 22.37 4.61 29.26
CA VAL A 513 22.50 3.21 28.84
C VAL A 513 21.23 2.46 29.23
N THR A 514 20.66 1.70 28.30
CA THR A 514 19.70 0.63 28.59
C THR A 514 20.32 -0.70 28.24
N ILE A 515 20.24 -1.66 29.15
CA ILE A 515 20.45 -3.07 28.84
C ILE A 515 19.11 -3.80 28.86
N SER A 516 19.03 -4.89 28.11
CA SER A 516 17.92 -5.83 28.20
C SER A 516 18.44 -7.26 28.34
N GLN A 517 17.69 -8.09 29.06
CA GLN A 517 18.02 -9.49 29.30
C GLN A 517 16.74 -10.33 29.31
N LEU A 518 16.65 -11.34 28.44
CA LEU A 518 15.61 -12.36 28.52
C LEU A 518 15.82 -13.20 29.78
N LEU A 519 14.75 -13.42 30.55
CA LEU A 519 14.87 -14.01 31.88
C LEU A 519 14.99 -15.54 31.86
N GLU A 520 14.42 -16.24 30.87
CA GLU A 520 14.52 -17.70 30.72
C GLU A 520 14.23 -18.49 32.01
N GLY A 521 13.32 -17.99 32.85
CA GLY A 521 12.94 -18.60 34.12
C GLY A 521 13.82 -18.22 35.32
N ALA A 522 14.69 -17.22 35.17
CA ALA A 522 15.45 -16.62 36.27
C ALA A 522 14.54 -16.26 37.46
N GLN A 523 15.06 -16.42 38.67
CA GLN A 523 14.36 -16.11 39.91
C GLN A 523 15.01 -14.90 40.59
N PHE A 524 14.21 -14.10 41.29
CA PHE A 524 14.74 -13.04 42.12
C PHE A 524 15.65 -13.59 43.23
N PRO A 525 16.75 -12.89 43.58
CA PRO A 525 17.28 -11.67 42.95
C PRO A 525 17.92 -11.93 41.58
N ILE A 526 17.64 -11.06 40.59
CA ILE A 526 18.18 -11.18 39.22
C ILE A 526 19.38 -10.25 39.07
N ALA A 527 20.55 -10.78 38.70
CA ALA A 527 21.75 -9.99 38.51
C ALA A 527 21.68 -9.11 37.25
N PHE A 528 22.34 -7.94 37.28
CA PHE A 528 22.52 -7.09 36.12
C PHE A 528 23.92 -6.47 36.08
N GLU A 529 24.36 -6.10 34.89
CA GLU A 529 25.60 -5.37 34.64
C GLU A 529 25.38 -4.30 33.57
N VAL A 530 25.46 -3.02 33.95
CA VAL A 530 25.36 -1.89 33.03
C VAL A 530 26.77 -1.36 32.73
N PRO A 531 27.22 -1.33 31.46
CA PRO A 531 28.50 -0.74 31.11
C PRO A 531 28.60 0.73 31.54
N LEU A 532 29.71 1.12 32.15
CA LEU A 532 29.93 2.49 32.63
C LEU A 532 31.14 3.11 31.92
N ALA A 533 30.90 4.25 31.27
CA ALA A 533 31.96 5.12 30.78
C ALA A 533 32.14 6.28 31.76
N ALA A 534 32.78 6.04 32.91
CA ALA A 534 32.85 7.05 33.99
C ALA A 534 33.50 8.37 33.56
N ALA A 535 34.39 8.33 32.56
CA ALA A 535 35.07 9.50 32.02
C ALA A 535 34.15 10.46 31.23
N THR A 536 32.96 10.01 30.80
CA THR A 536 32.02 10.83 30.01
C THR A 536 30.93 11.48 30.85
N LEU A 537 30.94 11.26 32.18
CA LEU A 537 29.90 11.77 33.08
C LEU A 537 30.32 13.10 33.71
N ASP A 538 29.34 13.98 33.90
CA ASP A 538 29.53 15.25 34.61
C ASP A 538 29.54 14.98 36.12
N PRO A 539 30.67 15.19 36.82
CA PRO A 539 30.77 14.91 38.25
C PRO A 539 29.88 15.82 39.13
N ALA A 540 29.32 16.90 38.57
CA ALA A 540 28.40 17.80 39.27
C ALA A 540 26.93 17.35 39.19
N ARG A 541 26.59 16.40 38.31
CA ARG A 541 25.24 15.83 38.18
C ARG A 541 25.09 14.60 39.09
N SER A 542 23.84 14.17 39.28
CA SER A 542 23.52 12.92 39.98
C SER A 542 23.06 11.89 38.97
N TYR A 543 23.34 10.61 39.18
CA TYR A 543 22.88 9.54 38.28
C TYR A 543 22.18 8.42 39.04
N VAL A 544 21.23 7.75 38.38
CA VAL A 544 20.41 6.69 38.95
C VAL A 544 20.28 5.49 38.01
N VAL A 545 20.05 4.32 38.59
CA VAL A 545 19.62 3.11 37.87
C VAL A 545 18.17 2.77 38.21
N GLY A 546 17.35 2.55 37.19
CA GLY A 546 15.99 1.99 37.30
C GLY A 546 15.89 0.65 36.59
N ALA A 547 14.88 -0.15 36.93
CA ALA A 547 14.65 -1.44 36.28
C ALA A 547 13.16 -1.72 36.10
N ARG A 548 12.84 -2.55 35.10
CA ARG A 548 11.49 -3.04 34.83
C ARG A 548 11.51 -4.42 34.19
N ILE A 549 10.50 -5.24 34.46
CA ILE A 549 10.30 -6.55 33.81
C ILE A 549 9.01 -6.49 33.00
N LEU A 550 9.12 -6.85 31.72
CA LEU A 550 8.01 -6.89 30.79
C LEU A 550 7.74 -8.32 30.32
N LEU A 551 6.48 -8.64 30.04
CA LEU A 551 6.09 -9.82 29.27
C LEU A 551 5.26 -9.33 28.08
N GLY A 552 5.85 -9.35 26.87
CA GLY A 552 5.33 -8.57 25.75
C GLY A 552 5.30 -7.07 26.11
N ASP A 553 4.14 -6.44 25.97
CA ASP A 553 3.94 -5.02 26.30
C ASP A 553 3.51 -4.78 27.76
N GLN A 554 3.23 -5.84 28.51
CA GLN A 554 2.76 -5.71 29.89
C GLN A 554 3.95 -5.51 30.83
N VAL A 555 3.99 -4.36 31.50
CA VAL A 555 4.92 -4.14 32.62
C VAL A 555 4.43 -4.94 33.82
N LEU A 556 5.20 -5.95 34.22
CA LEU A 556 4.89 -6.79 35.37
C LEU A 556 5.46 -6.21 36.66
N TYR A 557 6.64 -5.60 36.58
CA TYR A 557 7.37 -5.03 37.71
C TYR A 557 8.14 -3.79 37.25
N ALA A 558 8.18 -2.74 38.07
CA ALA A 558 8.97 -1.54 37.77
C ALA A 558 9.45 -0.82 39.03
N SER A 559 10.64 -0.23 38.98
CA SER A 559 11.16 0.62 40.05
C SER A 559 10.41 1.94 40.07
N ALA A 560 9.78 2.28 41.20
CA ALA A 560 9.11 3.57 41.37
C ALA A 560 10.10 4.76 41.47
N VAL A 561 11.33 4.48 41.91
CA VAL A 561 12.40 5.48 42.09
C VAL A 561 13.72 4.88 41.62
N GLY A 562 14.49 5.67 40.88
CA GLY A 562 15.84 5.27 40.48
C GLY A 562 16.81 5.25 41.67
N VAL A 563 17.68 4.24 41.71
CA VAL A 563 18.68 4.06 42.77
C VAL A 563 19.94 4.86 42.43
N PRO A 564 20.40 5.79 43.29
CA PRO A 564 21.60 6.57 43.02
C PRO A 564 22.84 5.71 42.82
N VAL A 565 23.65 6.07 41.82
CA VAL A 565 24.90 5.37 41.45
C VAL A 565 25.97 6.37 41.01
N VAL A 566 27.24 5.93 41.00
CA VAL A 566 28.41 6.63 40.44
C VAL A 566 28.82 7.90 41.18
N THR A 567 27.93 8.88 41.29
CA THR A 567 28.21 10.22 41.81
C THR A 567 27.93 10.32 43.31
N GLN A 568 28.58 11.29 43.97
CA GLN A 568 28.38 11.61 45.40
C GLN A 568 28.67 10.44 46.36
N GLY A 569 29.55 9.51 45.97
CA GLY A 569 29.92 8.34 46.78
C GLY A 569 28.91 7.19 46.71
N ALA A 570 27.94 7.26 45.80
CA ALA A 570 27.01 6.18 45.54
C ALA A 570 27.73 4.96 44.89
N PRO A 571 27.37 3.73 45.29
CA PRO A 571 28.07 2.54 44.84
C PRO A 571 27.86 2.26 43.35
N THR A 572 28.86 1.65 42.72
CA THR A 572 28.79 1.09 41.36
C THR A 572 28.80 -0.44 41.38
N THR A 573 28.80 -1.06 42.56
CA THR A 573 28.77 -2.52 42.75
C THR A 573 27.82 -2.83 43.89
N ASP A 574 27.25 -4.02 43.89
CA ASP A 574 26.24 -4.44 44.89
C ASP A 574 25.01 -3.51 44.95
N VAL A 575 24.64 -2.90 43.82
CA VAL A 575 23.46 -2.03 43.72
C VAL A 575 22.18 -2.89 43.83
N VAL A 576 21.22 -2.51 44.67
CA VAL A 576 19.95 -3.22 44.81
C VAL A 576 18.82 -2.36 44.27
N VAL A 577 18.15 -2.82 43.22
CA VAL A 577 17.00 -2.14 42.61
C VAL A 577 15.72 -2.89 42.94
N ASN A 578 14.88 -2.33 43.80
CA ASN A 578 13.58 -2.92 44.13
C ASN A 578 12.52 -2.55 43.10
N ILE A 579 11.86 -3.55 42.52
CA ILE A 579 10.79 -3.40 41.54
C ILE A 579 9.50 -4.02 42.08
N PRO A 580 8.58 -3.23 42.67
CA PRO A 580 7.28 -3.75 43.06
C PRO A 580 6.45 -4.20 41.83
N PRO A 581 5.54 -5.17 42.00
CA PRO A 581 4.54 -5.51 40.98
C PRO A 581 3.75 -4.27 40.55
N GLN A 582 3.40 -4.19 39.27
CA GLN A 582 2.60 -3.10 38.70
C GLN A 582 1.11 -3.43 38.58
#